data_AF-A0A843DW30-F1
#
_entry.id   AF-A0A843DW30-F1
#
_cell.length_a   1.000
_cell.length_b   1.000
_cell.length_c   1.000
_cell.angle_alpha   90.00
_cell.angle_beta   90.00
_cell.angle_gamma   90.00
#
_symmetry.space_group_name_H-M   'P 1'
#
loop_
_entity.id
_entity.type
_entity.pdbx_description
1 polymer ?
#
loop_
_entity_poly.entity_id
_entity_poly.type
_entity_poly.pdbx_seq_one_letter_code
_entity_poly.pdbx_strand_id
1 'polypeptide(L)'
;VEKEKCGYDHFHDNKMFGGLVDGYIAYGGKRQAILEIKTSHDREKWLDSEGNVTIVPPSYIMQAGLYAELSNLDTIVFAVGFLQDDDYDRPAFWVPTPENTVLIKMDKPDMTKPMADAEQWYHDYIEAGETPAWTDADAELVKWLKSYKPDNKKRR
;
A
#
# COMPACT_ATOMS: atom_id res chain seq x y z
N VAL A 1 -10.72 13.41 6.93
CA VAL A 1 -11.71 14.24 6.20
C VAL A 1 -12.75 13.26 5.69
N GLU A 2 -14.04 13.60 5.63
CA GLU A 2 -15.01 12.66 5.03
C GLU A 2 -14.66 12.47 3.55
N LYS A 3 -14.75 11.23 3.04
CA LYS A 3 -14.28 10.86 1.70
C LYS A 3 -14.91 11.70 0.58
N GLU A 4 -16.17 12.07 0.74
CA GLU A 4 -16.90 12.94 -0.20
C GLU A 4 -16.38 14.38 -0.19
N LYS A 5 -15.84 14.86 0.94
CA LYS A 5 -15.31 16.23 1.08
C LYS A 5 -13.93 16.40 0.45
N CYS A 6 -13.20 15.31 0.26
CA CYS A 6 -11.88 15.31 -0.36
C CYS A 6 -11.86 14.63 -1.74
N GLY A 7 -13.02 14.34 -2.33
CA GLY A 7 -13.09 13.71 -3.65
C GLY A 7 -12.35 12.36 -3.75
N TYR A 8 -12.26 11.63 -2.63
CA TYR A 8 -11.47 10.39 -2.52
C TYR A 8 -9.95 10.57 -2.71
N ASP A 9 -9.42 11.76 -2.44
CA ASP A 9 -7.98 12.02 -2.35
C ASP A 9 -7.67 12.94 -1.15
N HIS A 10 -6.94 12.44 -0.17
CA HIS A 10 -6.53 13.22 1.00
C HIS A 10 -5.52 14.33 0.67
N PHE A 11 -4.94 14.31 -0.53
CA PHE A 11 -3.92 15.24 -1.00
C PHE A 11 -4.35 15.97 -2.28
N HIS A 12 -5.65 16.22 -2.45
CA HIS A 12 -6.23 16.84 -3.66
C HIS A 12 -5.62 18.19 -4.07
N ASP A 13 -4.92 18.89 -3.18
CA ASP A 13 -4.22 20.15 -3.47
C ASP A 13 -2.84 19.93 -4.12
N ASN A 14 -2.29 18.71 -4.04
CA ASN A 14 -1.08 18.31 -4.73
C ASN A 14 -1.43 17.93 -6.18
N LYS A 15 -0.74 18.56 -7.13
CA LYS A 15 -1.03 18.39 -8.57
C LYS A 15 -0.52 17.08 -9.14
N MET A 16 0.46 16.47 -8.49
CA MET A 16 1.25 15.38 -9.03
C MET A 16 1.00 14.06 -8.30
N PHE A 17 0.84 14.13 -6.98
CA PHE A 17 0.69 12.97 -6.11
C PHE A 17 -0.61 13.04 -5.33
N GLY A 18 -1.27 11.90 -5.19
CA GLY A 18 -2.51 11.74 -4.43
C GLY A 18 -2.47 10.51 -3.52
N GLY A 19 -3.53 10.30 -2.75
CA GLY A 19 -3.61 9.12 -1.88
C GLY A 19 -4.78 9.09 -0.92
N LEU A 20 -5.13 7.87 -0.50
CA LEU A 20 -6.12 7.59 0.54
C LEU A 20 -5.42 6.94 1.73
N VAL A 21 -5.01 7.78 2.67
CA VAL A 21 -4.44 7.34 3.96
C VAL A 21 -5.50 6.63 4.80
N ASP A 22 -5.18 5.47 5.37
CA ASP A 22 -6.10 4.75 6.27
C ASP A 22 -6.38 5.54 7.56
N GLY A 23 -5.35 6.17 8.13
CA GLY A 23 -5.52 7.04 9.29
C GLY A 23 -4.26 7.76 9.75
N TYR A 24 -4.40 8.48 10.86
CA TYR A 24 -3.29 9.14 11.55
C TYR A 24 -3.31 8.78 13.03
N ILE A 25 -2.13 8.51 13.59
CA ILE A 25 -1.96 8.48 15.04
C ILE A 25 -1.79 9.92 15.51
N ALA A 26 -2.64 10.35 16.44
CA ALA A 26 -2.61 11.70 16.99
C ALA A 26 -2.43 11.69 18.50
N TYR A 27 -1.59 12.60 19.01
CA TYR A 27 -1.39 12.85 20.43
C TYR A 27 -1.47 14.35 20.69
N GLY A 28 -2.22 14.75 21.72
CA GLY A 28 -2.43 16.17 22.05
C GLY A 28 -3.02 17.00 20.91
N GLY A 29 -3.87 16.40 20.07
CA GLY A 29 -4.49 17.06 18.91
C GLY A 29 -3.57 17.24 17.69
N LYS A 30 -2.34 16.71 17.73
CA LYS A 30 -1.38 16.77 16.63
C LYS A 30 -1.12 15.39 16.05
N ARG A 31 -1.12 15.29 14.72
CA ARG A 31 -0.70 14.08 14.00
C ARG A 31 0.77 13.81 14.31
N GLN A 32 1.09 12.55 14.60
CA GLN A 32 2.43 12.08 14.96
C GLN A 32 2.95 11.06 13.95
N ALA A 33 2.07 10.23 13.39
CA ALA A 33 2.42 9.20 12.43
C ALA A 33 1.29 8.93 11.44
N ILE A 34 1.66 8.43 10.27
CA ILE A 34 0.75 7.73 9.37
C ILE A 34 0.36 6.40 10.00
N LEU A 35 -0.92 6.03 9.93
CA LEU A 35 -1.41 4.70 10.22
C LEU A 35 -1.84 4.06 8.92
N GLU A 36 -1.22 2.93 8.56
CA GLU A 36 -1.61 2.09 7.44
C GLU A 36 -2.09 0.73 7.94
N ILE A 37 -3.29 0.34 7.52
CA ILE A 37 -3.94 -0.89 7.97
C ILE A 37 -3.90 -1.88 6.81
N LYS A 38 -3.42 -3.09 7.09
CA LYS A 38 -3.31 -4.17 6.10
C LYS A 38 -3.84 -5.48 6.68
N THR A 39 -4.32 -6.33 5.81
CA THR A 39 -4.62 -7.73 6.13
C THR A 39 -3.81 -8.66 5.23
N SER A 40 -3.31 -9.76 5.78
CA SER A 40 -2.51 -10.75 5.03
C SER A 40 -2.93 -12.17 5.37
N HIS A 41 -3.05 -13.04 4.36
CA HIS A 41 -3.15 -14.49 4.55
C HIS A 41 -1.77 -15.15 4.72
N ASP A 42 -0.71 -14.44 4.35
CA ASP A 42 0.66 -14.92 4.32
C ASP A 42 1.45 -14.19 5.41
N ARG A 43 1.57 -14.82 6.58
CA ARG A 43 2.34 -14.28 7.71
C ARG A 43 3.85 -14.39 7.48
N GLU A 44 4.30 -15.42 6.75
CA GLU A 44 5.72 -15.72 6.54
C GLU A 44 6.44 -14.58 5.82
N LYS A 45 5.77 -13.91 4.86
CA LYS A 45 6.30 -12.72 4.18
C LYS A 45 6.63 -11.53 5.09
N TRP A 46 6.13 -11.53 6.31
CA TRP A 46 6.33 -10.44 7.28
C TRP A 46 7.33 -10.82 8.38
N LEU A 47 7.84 -12.05 8.38
CA LEU A 47 8.79 -12.52 9.37
C LEU A 47 10.22 -12.09 9.00
N ASP A 48 10.97 -11.63 10.00
CA ASP A 48 12.43 -11.52 9.89
C ASP A 48 13.11 -12.88 10.08
N SER A 49 14.45 -12.89 10.00
CA SER A 49 15.27 -14.09 10.19
C SER A 49 15.13 -14.73 11.57
N GLU A 50 14.58 -14.01 12.55
CA GLU A 50 14.36 -14.49 13.92
C GLU A 50 12.92 -14.96 14.14
N GLY A 51 12.05 -14.83 13.13
CA GLY A 51 10.65 -15.21 13.21
C GLY A 51 9.76 -14.15 13.87
N ASN A 52 10.22 -12.90 14.00
CA ASN A 52 9.39 -11.79 14.46
C ASN A 52 8.70 -11.11 13.29
N VAL A 53 7.48 -10.64 13.50
CA VAL A 53 6.72 -9.88 12.47
C VAL A 53 7.24 -8.44 12.44
N THR A 54 8.25 -8.19 11.61
CA THR A 54 8.92 -6.88 11.50
C THR A 54 9.18 -6.46 10.06
N ILE A 55 9.12 -7.39 9.10
CA ILE A 55 9.33 -7.10 7.68
C ILE A 55 8.04 -6.56 7.07
N VAL A 56 8.14 -5.41 6.40
CA VAL A 56 7.04 -4.82 5.63
C VAL A 56 7.38 -4.90 4.14
N PRO A 57 6.48 -5.39 3.29
CA PRO A 57 6.69 -5.39 1.84
C PRO A 57 7.10 -4.00 1.30
N PRO A 58 8.11 -3.91 0.41
CA PRO A 58 8.61 -2.63 -0.08
C PRO A 58 7.56 -1.74 -0.73
N SER A 59 6.57 -2.31 -1.42
CA SER A 59 5.46 -1.56 -2.02
C SER A 59 4.61 -0.84 -0.97
N TYR A 60 4.36 -1.47 0.18
CA TYR A 60 3.63 -0.84 1.28
C TYR A 60 4.46 0.25 1.97
N ILE A 61 5.77 0.03 2.10
CA ILE A 61 6.70 1.06 2.60
C ILE A 61 6.67 2.29 1.69
N MET A 62 6.77 2.11 0.37
CA MET A 62 6.72 3.22 -0.59
C MET A 62 5.37 3.95 -0.55
N GLN A 63 4.26 3.22 -0.47
CA GLN A 63 2.91 3.80 -0.36
C GLN A 63 2.79 4.68 0.89
N ALA A 64 3.12 4.12 2.07
CA ALA A 64 3.02 4.85 3.33
C ALA A 64 4.06 5.97 3.43
N GLY A 65 5.24 5.78 2.83
CA GLY A 65 6.30 6.79 2.70
C GLY A 65 5.81 8.03 1.95
N LEU A 66 5.14 7.85 0.82
CA LEU A 66 4.51 8.95 0.08
C LEU A 66 3.51 9.70 0.95
N TYR A 67 2.63 8.99 1.68
CA TYR A 67 1.62 9.63 2.53
C TYR A 67 2.24 10.42 3.68
N ALA A 68 3.32 9.89 4.26
CA ALA A 68 4.07 10.54 5.31
C ALA A 68 4.77 11.80 4.79
N GLU A 69 5.35 11.74 3.59
CA GLU A 69 5.95 12.90 2.91
C GLU A 69 4.91 14.00 2.67
N LEU A 70 3.79 13.66 2.02
CA LEU A 70 2.70 14.60 1.72
C LEU A 70 2.02 15.15 2.99
N SER A 71 2.12 14.44 4.11
CA SER A 71 1.60 14.87 5.41
C SER A 71 2.64 15.60 6.29
N ASN A 72 3.88 15.73 5.83
CA ASN A 72 5.02 16.25 6.60
C ASN A 72 5.19 15.55 7.97
N LEU A 73 5.21 14.22 7.93
CA LEU A 73 5.42 13.33 9.09
C LEU A 73 6.61 12.40 8.85
N ASP A 74 7.35 12.10 9.92
CA ASP A 74 8.55 11.25 9.82
C ASP A 74 8.33 9.80 10.28
N THR A 75 7.13 9.48 10.78
CA THR A 75 6.83 8.17 11.36
C THR A 75 5.66 7.51 10.65
N ILE A 76 5.78 6.20 10.44
CA ILE A 76 4.75 5.32 9.90
C ILE A 76 4.50 4.19 10.90
N VAL A 77 3.24 3.82 11.05
CA VAL A 77 2.82 2.63 11.79
C VAL A 77 1.95 1.78 10.90
N PHE A 78 2.37 0.54 10.66
CA PHE A 78 1.55 -0.48 10.03
C PHE A 78 0.80 -1.27 11.09
N ALA A 79 -0.52 -1.41 10.92
CA ALA A 79 -1.34 -2.35 11.67
C ALA A 79 -1.71 -3.51 10.73
N VAL A 80 -1.19 -4.71 11.01
CA VAL A 80 -1.34 -5.86 10.12
C VAL A 80 -2.14 -6.94 10.81
N GLY A 81 -3.32 -7.25 10.28
CA GLY A 81 -4.14 -8.38 10.67
C GLY A 81 -3.82 -9.62 9.83
N PHE A 82 -3.59 -10.76 10.48
CA PHE A 82 -3.37 -12.03 9.80
C PHE A 82 -4.67 -12.83 9.74
N LEU A 83 -5.10 -13.12 8.50
CA LEU A 83 -6.35 -13.80 8.21
C LEU A 83 -6.12 -15.29 7.95
N GLN A 84 -7.05 -16.12 8.38
CA GLN A 84 -7.18 -17.53 8.03
C GLN A 84 -8.27 -17.73 6.97
N ASP A 85 -8.35 -18.91 6.37
CA ASP A 85 -9.35 -19.21 5.32
C ASP A 85 -10.79 -18.93 5.79
N ASP A 86 -11.13 -19.32 7.03
CA ASP A 86 -12.44 -19.07 7.64
C ASP A 86 -12.82 -17.58 7.74
N ASP A 87 -11.82 -16.69 7.82
CA ASP A 87 -12.04 -15.24 7.90
C ASP A 87 -12.49 -14.66 6.55
N TYR A 88 -12.12 -15.29 5.43
CA TYR A 88 -12.62 -14.92 4.11
C TYR A 88 -14.06 -15.39 3.89
N ASP A 89 -14.44 -16.52 4.47
CA ASP A 89 -15.82 -17.02 4.41
C ASP A 89 -16.77 -16.18 5.28
N ARG A 90 -16.27 -15.65 6.41
CA ARG A 90 -17.05 -14.91 7.40
C ARG A 90 -16.34 -13.63 7.89
N PRO A 91 -16.05 -12.66 7.01
CA PRO A 91 -15.22 -11.49 7.34
C PRO A 91 -15.82 -10.60 8.43
N ALA A 92 -17.15 -10.56 8.54
CA ALA A 92 -17.85 -9.79 9.58
C ALA A 92 -17.60 -10.31 11.02
N PHE A 93 -17.07 -11.53 11.17
CA PHE A 93 -16.79 -12.15 12.46
C PHE A 93 -15.31 -12.05 12.87
N TRP A 94 -14.44 -11.60 11.97
CA TRP A 94 -13.04 -11.40 12.31
C TRP A 94 -12.91 -10.21 13.27
N VAL A 95 -12.18 -10.42 14.37
CA VAL A 95 -11.93 -9.40 15.37
C VAL A 95 -10.42 -9.30 15.59
N PRO A 96 -9.84 -8.09 15.56
CA PRO A 96 -8.43 -7.90 15.85
C PRO A 96 -8.12 -8.24 17.32
N THR A 97 -7.11 -9.07 17.54
CA THR A 97 -6.58 -9.47 18.84
C THR A 97 -5.05 -9.31 18.86
N PRO A 98 -4.40 -9.29 20.04
CA PRO A 98 -2.94 -9.26 20.13
C PRO A 98 -2.23 -10.43 19.43
N GLU A 99 -2.91 -11.56 19.22
CA GLU A 99 -2.34 -12.76 18.60
C GLU A 99 -2.41 -12.70 17.07
N ASN A 100 -3.49 -12.13 16.53
CA ASN A 100 -3.73 -12.06 15.08
C ASN A 100 -3.37 -10.71 14.46
N THR A 101 -3.08 -9.68 15.27
CA THR A 101 -2.77 -8.32 14.80
C THR A 101 -1.45 -7.83 15.39
N VAL A 102 -0.59 -7.29 14.52
CA VAL A 102 0.72 -6.74 14.92
C VAL A 102 0.83 -5.28 14.49
N LEU A 103 1.43 -4.46 15.36
CA LEU A 103 1.82 -3.09 15.03
C LEU A 103 3.31 -3.02 14.73
N ILE A 104 3.69 -2.51 13.56
CA ILE A 104 5.07 -2.31 13.14
C ILE A 104 5.29 -0.81 12.98
N LYS A 105 6.18 -0.24 13.79
CA LYS A 105 6.57 1.17 13.70
C LYS A 105 7.88 1.29 12.92
N MET A 106 7.95 2.26 12.02
CA MET A 106 9.19 2.60 11.31
C MET A 106 9.26 4.09 10.96
N ASP A 107 10.47 4.54 10.63
CA ASP A 107 10.70 5.88 10.11
C ASP A 107 10.32 5.94 8.62
N LYS A 108 9.88 7.13 8.18
CA LYS A 108 9.57 7.41 6.78
C LYS A 108 10.85 7.21 5.95
N PRO A 109 10.80 6.45 4.84
CA PRO A 109 11.94 6.33 3.92
C PRO A 109 12.24 7.67 3.23
N ASP A 110 13.42 7.81 2.63
CA ASP A 110 13.68 8.95 1.74
C ASP A 110 12.84 8.81 0.46
N MET A 111 11.91 9.74 0.27
CA MET A 111 10.98 9.77 -0.86
C MET A 111 11.45 10.67 -2.00
N THR A 112 12.57 11.39 -1.84
CA THR A 112 13.07 12.39 -2.81
C THR A 112 13.25 11.77 -4.20
N LYS A 113 14.01 10.66 -4.27
CA LYS A 113 14.28 9.98 -5.54
C LYS A 113 13.05 9.25 -6.08
N PRO A 114 12.33 8.41 -5.31
CA PRO A 114 11.14 7.73 -5.81
C PRO A 114 10.07 8.67 -6.37
N MET A 115 9.84 9.82 -5.72
CA MET A 115 8.88 10.81 -6.20
C MET A 115 9.38 11.49 -7.48
N ALA A 116 10.65 11.90 -7.53
CA ALA A 116 11.22 12.49 -8.75
C ALA A 116 11.18 11.52 -9.94
N ASP A 117 11.51 10.24 -9.72
CA ASP A 117 11.44 9.21 -10.76
C ASP A 117 9.99 8.99 -11.24
N ALA A 118 9.01 9.01 -10.32
CA ALA A 118 7.59 8.90 -10.68
C ALA A 118 7.05 10.13 -11.43
N GLU A 119 7.51 11.32 -11.04
CA GLU A 119 7.18 12.58 -11.72
C GLU A 119 7.72 12.59 -13.15
N GLN A 120 8.99 12.23 -13.32
CA GLN A 120 9.61 12.11 -14.64
C GLN A 120 8.86 11.09 -15.51
N TRP A 121 8.53 9.92 -14.96
CA TRP A 121 7.81 8.89 -15.69
C TRP A 121 6.43 9.39 -16.19
N TYR A 122 5.71 10.14 -15.36
CA TYR A 122 4.44 10.72 -15.77
C TYR A 122 4.61 11.72 -16.92
N HIS A 123 5.61 12.59 -16.86
CA HIS A 123 5.88 13.54 -17.95
C HIS A 123 6.26 12.83 -19.25
N ASP A 124 7.15 11.83 -19.16
CA ASP A 124 7.64 11.10 -20.31
C ASP A 124 6.54 10.32 -21.05
N TYR A 125 5.54 9.82 -20.33
CA TYR A 125 4.57 8.87 -20.91
C TYR A 125 3.12 9.33 -20.83
N ILE A 126 2.68 9.81 -19.67
CA ILE A 126 1.28 10.18 -19.48
C ILE A 126 0.99 11.55 -20.09
N GLU A 127 1.80 12.56 -19.77
CA GLU A 127 1.61 13.92 -20.28
C GLU A 127 1.95 14.01 -21.77
N ALA A 128 3.04 13.37 -22.20
CA ALA A 128 3.43 13.29 -23.61
C ALA A 128 2.44 12.46 -24.47
N GLY A 129 1.60 11.61 -23.84
CA GLY A 129 0.71 10.69 -24.54
C GLY A 129 1.48 9.55 -25.24
N GLU A 130 2.69 9.24 -24.76
CA GLU A 130 3.56 8.20 -25.29
C GLU A 130 3.47 6.95 -24.43
N THR A 131 3.41 5.78 -25.07
CA THR A 131 3.47 4.50 -24.34
C THR A 131 4.92 4.09 -24.20
N PRO A 132 5.37 3.63 -23.01
CA PRO A 132 6.70 3.06 -22.85
C PRO A 132 6.99 1.98 -23.89
N ALA A 133 8.22 1.96 -24.40
CA ALA A 133 8.63 0.96 -25.36
C ALA A 133 8.60 -0.43 -24.73
N TRP A 134 8.19 -1.42 -25.52
CA TRP A 134 8.23 -2.82 -25.14
C TRP A 134 9.64 -3.24 -24.73
N THR A 135 9.73 -4.01 -23.64
CA THR A 135 10.94 -4.67 -23.16
C THR A 135 10.71 -6.16 -22.99
N ASP A 136 11.78 -6.95 -22.93
CA ASP A 136 11.66 -8.39 -22.67
C ASP A 136 11.03 -8.72 -21.30
N ALA A 137 11.01 -7.76 -20.36
CA ALA A 137 10.34 -7.91 -19.08
C ALA A 137 8.80 -7.97 -19.24
N ASP A 138 8.25 -7.36 -20.29
CA ASP A 138 6.81 -7.35 -20.55
C ASP A 138 6.31 -8.70 -21.10
N ALA A 139 7.23 -9.56 -21.57
CA ALA A 139 6.92 -10.84 -22.20
C ALA A 139 6.12 -11.76 -21.28
N GLU A 140 6.51 -11.86 -20.01
CA GLU A 140 5.82 -12.72 -19.03
C GLU A 140 4.43 -12.20 -18.69
N LEU A 141 4.25 -10.87 -18.55
CA LEU A 141 2.94 -10.27 -18.34
C LEU A 141 2.00 -10.53 -19.54
N VAL A 142 2.48 -10.32 -20.77
CA VAL A 142 1.68 -10.56 -21.97
C VAL A 142 1.35 -12.04 -22.13
N LYS A 143 2.28 -12.94 -21.83
CA LYS A 143 2.03 -14.38 -21.84
C LYS A 143 0.96 -14.75 -20.82
N TRP A 144 1.04 -14.20 -19.61
CA TRP A 144 0.01 -14.39 -18.58
C TRP A 144 -1.35 -13.90 -19.07
N LEU A 145 -1.43 -12.66 -19.58
CA LEU A 145 -2.66 -12.06 -20.11
C LEU A 145 -3.27 -12.90 -21.24
N LYS A 146 -2.45 -13.41 -22.17
CA LYS A 146 -2.90 -14.28 -23.26
C LYS A 146 -3.40 -15.64 -22.76
N SER A 147 -2.84 -16.14 -21.67
CA SER A 147 -3.25 -17.41 -21.04
C SER A 147 -4.47 -17.25 -20.12
N TYR A 148 -4.77 -16.02 -19.69
CA TYR A 148 -5.83 -15.72 -18.72
C TYR A 148 -7.20 -15.95 -19.35
N LYS A 149 -7.94 -16.93 -18.81
CA LYS A 149 -9.31 -17.27 -19.20
C LYS A 149 -10.26 -16.94 -18.04
N PRO A 150 -10.83 -15.72 -17.97
CA PRO A 150 -11.65 -15.29 -16.83
C PRO A 150 -12.91 -16.13 -16.60
N ASP A 151 -13.45 -16.76 -17.65
CA ASP A 151 -14.67 -17.58 -17.57
C ASP A 151 -14.42 -19.05 -17.20
N ASN A 152 -13.17 -19.47 -17.01
CA ASN A 152 -12.85 -20.80 -16.48
C ASN A 152 -13.04 -20.86 -14.96
N LYS A 153 -14.24 -20.48 -14.47
CA LYS A 153 -14.64 -20.88 -13.12
C LYS A 153 -14.79 -22.39 -13.13
N LYS A 154 -13.86 -23.10 -12.48
CA LYS A 154 -14.16 -24.44 -11.97
C LYS A 154 -15.40 -24.28 -11.08
N ARG A 155 -16.55 -24.76 -11.55
CA ARG A 155 -17.71 -25.03 -10.69
C ARG A 155 -17.19 -25.92 -9.56
N ARG A 156 -17.03 -25.34 -8.36
CA ARG A 156 -16.97 -26.10 -7.11
C ARG A 156 -18.38 -26.50 -6.74
#